data_AF-A0A432DTG4-F1
#
_entry.id   AF-A0A432DTG4-F1
#
_cell.length_a   1.000
_cell.length_b   1.000
_cell.length_c   1.000
_cell.angle_alpha   90.00
_cell.angle_beta   90.00
_cell.angle_gamma   90.00
#
_symmetry.space_group_name_H-M   'P 1'
#
loop_
_entity.id
_entity.type
_entity.pdbx_description
1 polymer ?
#
loop_
_entity_poly.entity_id
_entity_poly.type
_entity_poly.pdbx_seq_one_letter_code
_entity_poly.pdbx_strand_id
1 'polypeptide(L)'
;MPHKCGEDHGTGFFISPVLIMTANHTIMDFDIEETEIQITLPDGRVHATTIVAQDAYLDVAVLQISCEREMKPFSQLYLTI
;
A
#
# COMPACT_ATOMS: atom_id res chain seq x y z
N MET A 1 10.62 25.89 7.41
CA MET A 1 9.22 25.60 7.03
C MET A 1 8.96 24.16 7.45
N PRO A 2 8.00 23.86 8.33
CA PRO A 2 7.68 22.46 8.61
C PRO A 2 7.02 21.87 7.37
N HIS A 3 7.62 20.83 6.80
CA HIS A 3 7.02 20.08 5.70
C HIS A 3 5.71 19.46 6.22
N LYS A 4 4.59 19.77 5.56
CA LYS A 4 3.36 19.01 5.75
C LYS A 4 3.69 17.56 5.39
N CYS A 5 3.40 16.63 6.28
CA CYS A 5 3.21 15.22 5.93
C CYS A 5 2.29 15.22 4.70
N GLY A 6 2.82 14.87 3.53
CA GLY A 6 2.07 14.86 2.28
C GLY A 6 0.92 13.88 2.41
N GLU A 7 -0.29 14.34 2.14
CA GLU A 7 -1.53 13.57 2.28
C GLU A 7 -1.78 12.75 1.00
N ASP A 8 -0.84 11.88 0.64
CA ASP A 8 -0.95 11.12 -0.60
C ASP A 8 -1.65 9.79 -0.31
N HIS A 9 -2.96 9.80 -0.57
CA HIS A 9 -3.84 8.68 -0.32
C HIS A 9 -4.10 7.88 -1.59
N GLY A 10 -4.03 6.57 -1.44
CA GLY A 10 -4.28 5.61 -2.50
C GLY A 10 -5.40 4.64 -2.18
N THR A 11 -5.70 3.78 -3.15
CA THR A 11 -6.54 2.61 -2.90
C THR A 11 -5.92 1.39 -3.55
N GLY A 12 -6.18 0.23 -2.96
CA GLY A 12 -5.75 -1.05 -3.48
C GLY A 12 -6.74 -2.15 -3.13
N PHE A 13 -6.50 -3.33 -3.66
CA PHE A 13 -7.31 -4.51 -3.36
C PHE A 13 -6.45 -5.75 -3.22
N PHE A 14 -6.90 -6.67 -2.38
CA PHE A 14 -6.25 -7.96 -2.19
C PHE A 14 -6.32 -8.82 -3.46
N ILE A 15 -5.15 -9.27 -3.93
CA ILE A 15 -5.02 -10.33 -4.94
C ILE A 15 -4.66 -11.68 -4.31
N SER A 16 -4.24 -11.67 -3.04
CA SER A 16 -4.10 -12.85 -2.18
C SER A 16 -4.24 -12.43 -0.70
N PRO A 17 -4.27 -13.35 0.28
CA PRO A 17 -4.35 -13.03 1.71
C PRO A 17 -3.34 -12.01 2.24
N VAL A 18 -2.20 -11.83 1.56
CA VAL A 18 -1.13 -10.92 2.00
C VAL A 18 -0.61 -10.01 0.88
N LEU A 19 -1.17 -10.10 -0.33
CA LEU A 19 -0.73 -9.30 -1.47
C LEU A 19 -1.83 -8.35 -1.92
N ILE A 20 -1.44 -7.10 -2.13
CA ILE A 20 -2.31 -6.01 -2.52
C ILE A 20 -1.81 -5.43 -3.84
N MET A 21 -2.73 -5.28 -4.79
CA MET A 21 -2.47 -4.58 -6.03
C MET A 21 -2.96 -3.13 -5.91
N THR A 22 -2.14 -2.21 -6.38
CA THR A 22 -2.40 -0.77 -6.42
C THR A 22 -1.86 -0.18 -7.72
N ALA A 23 -2.21 1.08 -8.01
CA ALA A 23 -1.54 1.81 -9.06
C ALA A 23 -0.10 2.17 -8.63
N ASN A 24 0.83 2.15 -9.58
CA ASN A 24 2.24 2.37 -9.30
C ASN A 24 2.54 3.84 -8.97
N HIS A 25 1.91 4.78 -9.67
CA HIS A 25 2.04 6.22 -9.38
C HIS A 25 1.64 6.56 -7.95
N THR A 26 0.74 5.78 -7.34
CA THR A 26 0.32 5.97 -5.96
C THR A 26 1.50 5.86 -5.01
N ILE A 27 2.45 4.96 -5.26
CA ILE A 27 3.60 4.69 -4.38
C ILE A 27 4.94 5.23 -4.92
N MET A 28 4.91 5.93 -6.06
CA MET A 28 6.11 6.41 -6.75
C MET A 28 6.39 7.89 -6.53
N ASP A 29 5.40 8.68 -6.13
CA ASP A 29 5.70 10.02 -5.68
C ASP A 29 6.40 9.93 -4.32
N PHE A 30 7.34 10.85 -4.13
CA PHE A 30 8.15 11.09 -2.93
C PHE A 30 9.40 10.23 -2.74
N ASP A 31 10.43 10.93 -2.25
CA ASP A 31 11.61 10.44 -1.53
C ASP A 31 11.22 9.64 -0.26
N ILE A 32 10.22 8.76 -0.34
CA ILE A 32 9.82 7.87 0.72
C ILE A 32 10.81 6.72 0.75
N GLU A 33 11.54 6.62 1.85
CA GLU A 33 12.20 5.37 2.19
C GLU A 33 11.11 4.27 2.20
N GLU A 34 11.30 3.15 1.49
CA GLU A 34 10.34 2.04 1.35
C GLU A 34 9.69 1.59 2.68
N THR A 35 10.30 1.97 3.81
CA THR A 35 9.87 1.81 5.19
C THR A 35 8.62 2.58 5.63
N GLU A 36 8.07 3.54 4.87
CA GLU A 36 6.95 4.38 5.36
C GLU A 36 5.55 4.01 4.82
N ILE A 37 5.42 3.12 3.83
CA ILE A 37 4.11 2.80 3.23
C ILE A 37 3.22 2.00 4.21
N GLN A 38 2.07 2.57 4.56
CA GLN A 38 1.10 1.97 5.47
C GLN A 38 -0.23 1.63 4.78
N ILE A 39 -0.75 0.43 5.03
CA ILE A 39 -2.06 0.01 4.55
C ILE A 39 -3.07 0.04 5.69
N THR A 40 -4.15 0.79 5.49
CA THR A 40 -5.29 0.82 6.41
C THR A 40 -6.39 -0.09 5.87
N LEU A 41 -6.69 -1.13 6.65
CA LEU A 41 -7.76 -2.07 6.35
C LEU A 41 -9.13 -1.50 6.73
N PRO A 42 -10.25 -2.04 6.21
CA PRO A 42 -11.61 -1.58 6.53
C PRO A 42 -12.00 -1.70 8.01
N ASP A 43 -11.31 -2.57 8.76
CA ASP A 43 -11.48 -2.68 10.21
C ASP A 43 -10.66 -1.64 10.99
N GLY A 44 -9.98 -0.73 10.29
CA GLY A 44 -9.15 0.33 10.84
C GLY A 44 -7.75 -0.12 11.23
N ARG A 45 -7.37 -1.40 11.03
CA ARG A 45 -6.02 -1.86 11.33
C ARG A 45 -5.02 -1.34 10.30
N VAL A 46 -3.84 -1.00 10.79
CA VAL A 46 -2.74 -0.47 9.97
C VAL A 46 -1.63 -1.51 9.91
N HIS A 47 -1.11 -1.75 8.72
CA HIS A 47 -0.03 -2.69 8.47
C HIS A 47 1.11 -2.02 7.72
N ALA A 48 2.34 -2.30 8.19
CA ALA A 48 3.54 -2.01 7.43
C ALA A 48 3.62 -2.93 6.20
N THR A 49 4.19 -2.40 5.13
CA THR A 49 4.21 -3.08 3.84
C THR A 49 5.58 -3.02 3.19
N THR A 50 5.79 -3.94 2.26
CA THR A 50 6.98 -3.95 1.40
C THR A 50 6.54 -4.02 -0.04
N ILE A 51 7.26 -3.33 -0.92
CA ILE A 51 7.05 -3.41 -2.36
C ILE A 51 7.59 -4.76 -2.85
N VAL A 52 6.73 -5.55 -3.50
CA VAL A 52 7.10 -6.86 -4.07
C VAL A 52 7.46 -6.72 -5.54
N ALA A 53 6.67 -5.94 -6.28
CA ALA A 53 6.87 -5.73 -7.71
C ALA A 53 6.28 -4.39 -8.14
N GLN A 54 6.86 -3.80 -9.17
CA GLN A 54 6.40 -2.58 -9.82
C GLN A 54 6.56 -2.71 -11.33
N ASP A 55 5.58 -2.18 -12.06
CA ASP A 55 5.63 -1.95 -13.50
C ASP A 55 5.19 -0.51 -13.79
N ALA A 56 6.18 0.35 -14.06
CA ALA A 56 5.93 1.75 -14.36
C ALA A 56 5.28 1.97 -15.73
N TYR A 57 5.39 1.02 -16.66
CA TYR A 57 4.77 1.13 -17.98
C TYR A 57 3.27 0.83 -17.90
N LEU A 58 2.89 -0.17 -17.10
CA LEU A 58 1.49 -0.54 -16.87
C LEU A 58 0.82 0.23 -15.74
N ASP A 59 1.58 1.04 -15.00
CA ASP A 59 1.13 1.76 -13.81
C ASP A 59 0.56 0.83 -12.72
N VAL A 60 1.24 -0.31 -12.50
CA VAL A 60 0.81 -1.33 -11.53
C VAL A 60 1.91 -1.61 -10.51
N ALA A 61 1.53 -1.73 -9.24
CA ALA A 61 2.41 -2.19 -8.18
C ALA A 61 1.73 -3.26 -7.32
N VAL A 62 2.57 -4.15 -6.77
CA VAL A 62 2.18 -5.17 -5.82
C VAL A 62 2.90 -4.94 -4.49
N LEU A 63 2.11 -4.80 -3.43
CA LEU A 63 2.57 -4.64 -2.06
C LEU A 63 2.29 -5.92 -1.27
N GLN A 64 3.14 -6.21 -0.29
CA GLN A 64 2.93 -7.29 0.67
C GLN A 64 2.77 -6.72 2.08
N ILE A 65 1.71 -7.14 2.77
CA ILE A 65 1.49 -6.80 4.18
C ILE A 65 2.20 -7.81 5.08
N SER A 66 2.86 -7.30 6.12
CA SER A 66 3.37 -8.15 7.19
C SER A 66 2.23 -8.47 8.18
N CYS A 67 1.69 -9.68 8.09
CA CYS A 67 0.62 -10.16 8.99
C CYS A 67 1.01 -11.48 9.66
N GLU A 68 0.75 -11.58 10.96
CA GLU A 68 0.92 -12.84 11.72
C GLU A 68 -0.19 -13.87 11.43
N ARG A 69 -1.24 -13.51 10.67
CA ARG A 69 -2.37 -14.37 10.31
C ARG A 69 -2.84 -14.11 8.88
N GLU A 70 -3.19 -15.19 8.18
CA GLU A 70 -3.80 -15.15 6.84
C GLU A 70 -5.09 -14.33 6.86
N MET A 71 -5.18 -13.32 6.00
CA MET A 71 -6.41 -12.54 5.82
C MET A 71 -7.32 -13.18 4.79
N LYS A 72 -8.62 -13.05 4.98
CA LYS A 72 -9.58 -13.45 3.96
C LYS A 72 -9.48 -12.45 2.79
N PRO A 73 -9.30 -12.91 1.54
CA PRO A 73 -9.48 -12.03 0.39
C PRO A 73 -10.94 -11.52 0.41
N PHE A 74 -11.23 -10.42 -0.29
CA PHE A 74 -12.55 -9.75 -0.38
C PHE A 74 -12.82 -8.57 0.57
N SER A 75 -11.97 -7.54 0.52
CA SER A 75 -12.40 -6.17 0.81
C SER A 75 -11.52 -5.12 0.13
N GLN A 76 -12.13 -4.00 -0.26
CA GLN A 76 -11.47 -2.80 -0.79
C GLN A 76 -10.72 -2.08 0.34
N LEU A 77 -9.50 -1.58 0.08
CA LEU A 77 -8.60 -1.04 1.11
C LEU A 77 -8.29 0.44 0.88
N TYR A 78 -7.93 1.13 1.97
CA TYR A 78 -7.43 2.50 1.95
C TYR A 78 -5.92 2.48 2.18
N LEU A 79 -5.16 3.08 1.26
CA LEU A 79 -3.71 3.21 1.37
C LEU A 79 -3.39 4.62 1.88
N THR A 80 -2.56 4.71 2.92
CA THR A 80 -2.06 5.98 3.45
C THR A 80 -0.55 5.97 3.31
N ILE A 81 -0.02 6.87 2.50
CA ILE A 81 1.40 7.06 2.27
C ILE A 81 1.84 8.30 3.04
#